data_AF-A0A1J3GGN8-F1
#
_entry.id   AF-A0A1J3GGN8-F1
#
_cell.length_a   1.000
_cell.length_b   1.000
_cell.length_c   1.000
_cell.angle_alpha   90.00
_cell.angle_beta   90.00
_cell.angle_gamma   90.00
#
_symmetry.space_group_name_H-M   'P 1'
#
loop_
_entity.id
_entity.type
_entity.pdbx_description
1 polymer ?
#
loop_
_entity_poly.entity_id
_entity_poly.type
_entity_poly.pdbx_seq_one_letter_code
_entity_poly.pdbx_strand_id
1 'polypeptide(L)'
;RIMEHKLATAENEVLEELVKLVQSLGLRGENGGWKQFLDLHDNNSQSPNESSKRSHEKLVAFLTTLKKKEDLQVVHSHANFLVIEKLKQESP
;
A
#
# COMPACT_ATOMS: atom_id res chain seq x y z
N ARG A 1 -3.34 -11.60 9.29
CA ARG A 1 -2.23 -11.86 10.23
C ARG A 1 -0.84 -11.94 9.60
N ILE A 2 -0.48 -12.92 8.76
CA ILE A 2 0.90 -12.95 8.18
C ILE A 2 1.17 -11.71 7.30
N MET A 3 0.21 -11.33 6.45
CA MET A 3 0.36 -10.17 5.58
C MET A 3 0.38 -8.84 6.35
N GLU A 4 -0.44 -8.69 7.40
CA GLU A 4 -0.41 -7.52 8.28
C GLU A 4 0.97 -7.33 8.93
N HIS A 5 1.57 -8.42 9.42
CA HIS A 5 2.91 -8.34 10.02
C HIS A 5 3.98 -7.97 8.99
N LYS A 6 3.93 -8.57 7.79
CA LYS A 6 4.87 -8.24 6.70
C LYS A 6 4.77 -6.78 6.27
N LEU A 7 3.55 -6.22 6.20
CA LEU A 7 3.34 -4.82 5.87
C LEU A 7 3.87 -3.90 6.98
N ALA A 8 3.65 -4.24 8.25
CA ALA A 8 4.14 -3.46 9.39
C ALA A 8 5.67 -3.41 9.50
N THR A 9 6.38 -4.35 8.86
CA THR A 9 7.86 -4.37 8.82
C THR A 9 8.45 -3.88 7.51
N ALA A 10 7.62 -3.59 6.50
CA ALA A 10 8.09 -3.19 5.18
C ALA A 10 8.66 -1.77 5.19
N GLU A 11 9.61 -1.48 4.29
CA GLU A 11 10.11 -0.12 4.10
C GLU A 11 8.98 0.83 3.64
N ASN A 12 9.03 2.09 4.04
CA ASN A 12 7.98 3.06 3.72
C ASN A 12 7.79 3.21 2.20
N GLU A 13 8.89 3.22 1.45
CA GLU A 13 8.89 3.29 -0.01
C GLU A 13 8.11 2.13 -0.65
N VAL A 14 8.30 0.91 -0.15
CA VAL A 14 7.55 -0.27 -0.62
C VAL A 14 6.05 -0.09 -0.35
N LEU A 15 5.70 0.39 0.84
CA LEU A 15 4.30 0.65 1.19
C LEU A 15 3.67 1.73 0.31
N GLU A 16 4.41 2.80 0.01
CA GLU A 16 3.95 3.87 -0.88
C GLU A 16 3.68 3.37 -2.31
N GLU A 17 4.59 2.58 -2.87
CA GLU A 17 4.44 1.98 -4.19
C GLU A 17 3.26 1.00 -4.25
N LEU A 18 3.06 0.20 -3.19
CA LEU A 18 1.88 -0.67 -3.10
C LEU A 18 0.57 0.12 -3.05
N VAL A 19 0.54 1.24 -2.32
CA VAL A 19 -0.65 2.11 -2.32
C VAL A 19 -0.88 2.73 -3.71
N LYS A 20 0.17 3.19 -4.40
CA LYS A 20 0.06 3.71 -5.77
C LYS A 20 -0.47 2.65 -6.74
N LEU A 21 -0.01 1.41 -6.63
CA LEU A 21 -0.52 0.28 -7.42
C LEU A 21 -2.01 0.03 -7.16
N VAL A 22 -2.39 -0.03 -5.89
CA VAL A 22 -3.79 -0.23 -5.49
C VAL A 22 -4.69 0.89 -6.04
N GLN A 23 -4.21 2.13 -6.01
CA GLN A 23 -4.90 3.27 -6.60
C GLN A 23 -5.01 3.18 -8.12
N SER A 24 -3.92 2.85 -8.82
CA SER A 24 -3.88 2.80 -10.28
C SER A 24 -4.78 1.70 -10.85
N LEU A 25 -4.89 0.58 -10.13
CA LEU A 25 -5.78 -0.54 -10.46
C LEU A 25 -7.23 -0.33 -9.97
N GLY A 26 -7.51 0.76 -9.24
CA GLY A 26 -8.83 1.05 -8.70
C GLY A 26 -9.31 0.02 -7.66
N LEU A 27 -8.38 -0.66 -6.97
CA LEU A 27 -8.72 -1.65 -5.95
C LEU A 27 -9.29 -0.95 -4.70
N ARG A 28 -10.23 -1.63 -4.03
CA ARG A 28 -11.00 -1.07 -2.93
C ARG A 28 -11.04 -2.06 -1.78
N GLY A 29 -10.70 -1.58 -0.58
CA GLY A 29 -10.83 -2.33 0.65
C GLY A 29 -12.19 -2.13 1.32
N GLU A 30 -12.29 -2.54 2.58
CA GLU A 30 -13.51 -2.41 3.41
C GLU A 30 -14.07 -0.98 3.45
N ASN A 31 -13.19 0.02 3.46
CA ASN A 31 -13.55 1.44 3.54
C ASN A 31 -13.49 2.16 2.17
N GLY A 32 -13.53 1.41 1.07
CA GLY A 32 -13.41 1.94 -0.28
C GLY A 32 -11.97 2.04 -0.77
N GLY A 33 -11.72 2.94 -1.73
CA GLY A 33 -10.38 3.21 -2.25
C GLY A 33 -9.63 4.18 -1.33
N TRP A 34 -8.36 4.46 -1.67
CA TRP A 34 -7.46 5.27 -0.84
C TRP A 34 -8.07 6.62 -0.41
N LYS A 35 -8.74 7.34 -1.32
CA LYS A 35 -9.39 8.61 -0.99
C LYS A 35 -10.50 8.45 0.05
N GLN A 36 -11.39 7.46 -0.12
CA GLN A 36 -12.47 7.23 0.84
C GLN A 36 -11.93 6.78 2.20
N PHE A 37 -10.86 5.98 2.22
CA PHE A 37 -10.16 5.64 3.44
C PHE A 37 -9.61 6.89 4.15
N LEU A 38 -8.94 7.79 3.42
CA LEU A 38 -8.42 9.03 4.01
C LEU A 38 -9.53 9.94 4.52
N ASP A 39 -10.64 10.09 3.81
CA ASP A 39 -11.78 10.93 4.23
C ASP A 39 -12.38 10.46 5.58
N LEU A 40 -12.29 9.16 5.90
CA LEU A 40 -12.78 8.59 7.17
C LEU A 40 -11.78 8.69 8.33
N HIS A 41 -10.48 8.79 8.01
CA HIS A 41 -9.39 8.69 8.98
C HIS A 41 -8.54 9.96 9.08
N ASP A 42 -8.82 10.99 8.28
CA ASP A 42 -8.06 12.24 8.23
C ASP A 42 -8.95 13.44 7.83
N ASN A 43 -9.14 14.37 8.77
CA ASN A 43 -9.93 15.59 8.55
C ASN A 43 -9.26 16.59 7.57
N ASN A 44 -8.02 16.34 7.13
CA ASN A 44 -7.26 17.16 6.17
C ASN A 44 -7.01 16.43 4.84
N SER A 45 -8.06 15.88 4.21
CA SER A 45 -7.97 15.08 2.98
C SER A 45 -7.70 15.89 1.68
N GLN A 46 -7.22 17.13 1.78
CA GLN A 46 -7.04 18.03 0.64
C GLN A 46 -6.12 17.51 -0.49
N SER A 47 -5.29 16.48 -0.25
CA SER A 47 -4.50 15.83 -1.31
C SER A 47 -4.71 14.31 -1.37
N PRO A 48 -5.56 13.81 -2.30
CA PRO A 48 -5.81 12.38 -2.48
C PRO A 48 -4.63 11.60 -3.11
N ASN A 49 -3.61 12.29 -3.62
CA ASN A 49 -2.58 11.67 -4.47
C ASN A 49 -1.22 11.44 -3.78
N GLU A 50 -1.01 11.89 -2.55
CA GLU A 50 0.33 11.85 -1.95
C GLU A 50 0.41 10.83 -0.82
N SER A 51 0.48 9.54 -1.19
CA SER A 51 0.85 8.46 -0.27
C SER A 51 2.22 8.71 0.37
N SER A 52 3.13 9.37 -0.37
CA SER A 52 4.48 9.80 0.07
C SER A 52 4.51 10.82 1.22
N LYS A 53 3.38 11.45 1.52
CA LYS A 53 3.26 12.42 2.63
C LYS A 53 2.59 11.81 3.86
N ARG A 54 2.30 10.50 3.87
CA ARG A 54 1.54 9.85 4.96
C ARG A 54 2.41 8.93 5.78
N SER A 55 2.06 8.80 7.07
CA SER A 55 2.80 7.95 8.00
C SER A 55 2.72 6.48 7.61
N HIS A 56 3.78 5.72 7.93
CA HIS A 56 3.86 4.27 7.76
C HIS A 56 2.58 3.57 8.24
N GLU A 57 2.11 3.91 9.44
CA GLU A 57 0.89 3.33 10.04
C GLU A 57 -0.36 3.51 9.16
N LYS A 58 -0.51 4.65 8.48
CA LYS A 58 -1.66 4.89 7.59
C LYS A 58 -1.58 4.05 6.33
N LEU A 59 -0.38 3.87 5.76
CA LEU A 59 -0.16 3.03 4.60
C LEU A 59 -0.49 1.55 4.93
N VAL A 60 0.00 1.06 6.07
CA VAL A 60 -0.30 -0.29 6.58
C VAL A 60 -1.80 -0.45 6.85
N ALA A 61 -2.42 0.51 7.55
CA ALA A 61 -3.83 0.46 7.87
C ALA A 61 -4.70 0.35 6.60
N PHE A 62 -4.40 1.12 5.55
CA PHE A 62 -5.13 1.00 4.30
C PHE A 62 -4.91 -0.32 3.59
N LEU A 63 -3.66 -0.76 3.42
CA LEU A 63 -3.36 -2.01 2.71
C LEU A 63 -3.96 -3.23 3.41
N THR A 64 -4.10 -3.18 4.73
CA THR A 64 -4.75 -4.25 5.50
C THR A 64 -6.27 -4.26 5.38
N THR A 65 -6.91 -3.22 4.81
CA THR A 65 -8.34 -3.23 4.47
C THR A 65 -8.67 -4.06 3.24
N LEU A 66 -7.67 -4.45 2.43
CA LEU A 66 -7.86 -5.34 1.30
C LEU A 66 -8.08 -6.78 1.82
N LYS A 67 -9.24 -7.37 1.51
CA LYS A 67 -9.58 -8.73 1.93
C LYS A 67 -9.78 -9.71 0.77
N LYS A 68 -9.97 -9.22 -0.45
CA LYS A 68 -10.16 -10.07 -1.63
C LYS A 68 -8.86 -10.77 -1.97
N LYS A 69 -8.93 -12.08 -2.20
CA LYS A 69 -7.75 -12.91 -2.44
C LYS A 69 -6.98 -12.45 -3.67
N GLU A 70 -7.69 -12.05 -4.71
CA GLU A 70 -7.15 -11.59 -5.99
C GLU A 70 -6.36 -10.29 -5.80
N ASP A 71 -6.93 -9.32 -5.08
CA ASP A 71 -6.28 -8.05 -4.75
C ASP A 71 -5.02 -8.29 -3.91
N LEU A 72 -5.09 -9.20 -2.94
CA LEU A 72 -3.93 -9.57 -2.11
C LEU A 72 -2.83 -10.26 -2.90
N GLN A 73 -3.18 -11.07 -3.91
CA GLN A 73 -2.20 -11.68 -4.81
C GLN A 73 -1.47 -10.63 -5.63
N VAL A 74 -2.19 -9.65 -6.17
CA VAL A 74 -1.59 -8.52 -6.92
C VAL A 74 -0.60 -7.75 -6.05
N VAL A 75 -1.01 -7.36 -4.83
CA VAL A 75 -0.16 -6.65 -3.86
C VAL A 75 1.08 -7.47 -3.52
N HIS A 76 0.93 -8.78 -3.27
CA HIS A 76 2.06 -9.66 -2.93
C HIS A 76 3.03 -9.84 -4.10
N SER A 77 2.52 -10.04 -5.32
CA SER A 77 3.34 -10.17 -6.52
C SER A 77 4.14 -8.89 -6.79
N HIS A 78 3.54 -7.72 -6.60
CA HIS A 78 4.24 -6.46 -6.78
C HIS A 78 5.29 -6.19 -5.68
N ALA A 79 4.99 -6.53 -4.42
CA ALA A 79 5.99 -6.45 -3.35
C ALA A 79 7.23 -7.31 -3.66
N ASN A 80 7.03 -8.53 -4.17
CA ASN A 80 8.14 -9.39 -4.60
C ASN A 80 8.90 -8.80 -5.79
N PHE A 81 8.21 -8.18 -6.74
CA PHE A 81 8.84 -7.46 -7.85
C PHE A 81 9.75 -6.33 -7.36
N LEU A 82 9.27 -5.49 -6.43
CA LEU A 82 10.06 -4.38 -5.86
C LEU A 82 11.33 -4.89 -5.16
N VAL A 83 11.23 -5.99 -4.40
CA VAL A 83 12.41 -6.62 -3.77
C VAL A 83 13.43 -7.08 -4.81
N ILE A 84 12.98 -7.73 -5.88
CA ILE A 84 13.86 -8.20 -6.96
C ILE A 84 14.51 -7.04 -7.70
N GLU A 85 13.76 -5.97 -7.99
CA GLU A 85 14.29 -4.78 -8.64
C GLU A 85 15.35 -4.09 -7.78
N LYS A 86 15.13 -3.97 -6.47
CA LYS A 86 16.12 -3.41 -5.54
C LYS A 86 17.42 -4.24 -5.52
N LEU A 87 17.31 -5.57 -5.48
CA LEU A 87 18.49 -6.45 -5.56
C LEU A 87 19.29 -6.29 -6.86
N LYS A 88 18.61 -6.06 -8.00
CA LYS A 88 19.29 -5.79 -9.28
C LYS A 88 20.03 -4.45 -9.26
N GLN A 89 19.50 -3.44 -8.58
CA GLN A 89 20.15 -2.13 -8.46
C GLN A 89 21.35 -2.17 -7.50
N GLU A 90 21.35 -3.06 -6.52
CA GLU A 90 22.44 -3.25 -5.55
C GLU A 90 23.56 -4.19 -6.05
N SER A 91 23.37 -4.85 -7.20
CA SER A 91 24.37 -5.75 -7.79
C SER A 91 25.46 -4.94 -8.53
N PRO A 92 26.77 -5.22 -8.32
CA PRO A 92 27.89 -4.49 -8.94
C PRO A 92 27.95 -4.54 -10.46
#